data_AF-A0AAV0B6L7-F1
#
_entry.id   AF-A0AAV0B6L7-F1
#
_cell.length_a   1.000
_cell.length_b   1.000
_cell.length_c   1.000
_cell.angle_alpha   90.00
_cell.angle_beta   90.00
_cell.angle_gamma   90.00
#
_symmetry.space_group_name_H-M   'P 1'
#
loop_
_entity.id
_entity.type
_entity.pdbx_description
1 polymer ?
#
loop_
_entity_poly.entity_id
_entity_poly.type
_entity_poly.pdbx_seq_one_letter_code
_entity_poly.pdbx_strand_id
1 'polypeptide(L)'
;MFNMLIALAITLVHAGSVFCQQAASAQQDSSTTIVANTNLNGAYGVSGQISFTLIPTTEEVAVKISVKGLMAINSTAQFGYHIHTNPISSDGNCSSALGHLDPLQVTDSVVCNGTARLCQIGDLSGRNGKLPGNQSVANVSYTDKFLRFWPQPFTLLGRSIVIHAPNTTRIACGNITSVVDGTADNQGKPTNQSSNYVTVYSTRAPPPSNNTANVAEPLPDVTETPNVILVKKQVTQMMNNSSETVEVNAAAPAATNFTYTPGAQLPSQEDFNILNGTNLNSTTSAKPQTGSSSGIEKIEYPLFFGFCAIMMISVVI
;
A
#
# COMPACT_ATOMS: atom_id res chain seq x y z
N MET A 1 -37.90 86.67 28.29
CA MET A 1 -37.41 86.66 26.89
C MET A 1 -36.79 85.29 26.65
N PHE A 2 -37.30 84.55 25.64
CA PHE A 2 -36.64 83.52 24.79
C PHE A 2 -35.68 82.49 25.46
N ASN A 3 -35.70 81.18 25.20
CA ASN A 3 -36.50 80.32 24.34
C ASN A 3 -36.10 78.84 24.63
N MET A 4 -37.09 77.94 24.57
CA MET A 4 -37.09 76.63 23.90
C MET A 4 -35.95 75.58 24.06
N LEU A 5 -36.41 74.37 24.43
CA LEU A 5 -36.14 73.02 23.87
C LEU A 5 -34.85 72.26 24.21
N ILE A 6 -34.96 71.12 24.92
CA ILE A 6 -35.14 69.70 24.48
C ILE A 6 -33.83 69.00 24.09
N ALA A 7 -33.52 67.90 24.79
CA ALA A 7 -33.15 66.56 24.30
C ALA A 7 -32.20 65.88 25.31
N LEU A 8 -32.64 64.87 26.06
CA LEU A 8 -32.76 63.44 25.69
C LEU A 8 -31.45 62.67 25.90
N ALA A 9 -31.53 61.73 26.84
CA ALA A 9 -30.47 60.86 27.32
C ALA A 9 -30.03 59.82 26.28
N ILE A 10 -28.71 59.57 26.18
CA ILE A 10 -28.14 58.28 25.78
C ILE A 10 -26.84 58.07 26.57
N THR A 11 -26.88 57.25 27.62
CA THR A 11 -25.68 56.67 28.24
C THR A 11 -25.24 55.47 27.40
N LEU A 12 -24.04 55.56 26.82
CA LEU A 12 -23.43 54.51 26.02
C LEU A 12 -22.81 53.46 26.95
N VAL A 13 -23.48 52.32 27.14
CA VAL A 13 -22.92 51.15 27.84
C VAL A 13 -22.03 50.40 26.84
N HIS A 14 -20.71 50.45 27.03
CA HIS A 14 -19.77 49.61 26.29
C HIS A 14 -19.78 48.19 26.90
N ALA A 15 -20.59 47.29 26.33
CA ALA A 15 -20.46 45.86 26.57
C ALA A 15 -19.36 45.32 25.65
N GLY A 16 -18.16 45.11 26.21
CA GLY A 16 -17.09 44.36 25.54
C GLY A 16 -17.45 42.88 25.50
N SER A 17 -17.91 42.41 24.33
CA SER A 17 -18.11 40.98 24.07
C SER A 17 -16.75 40.31 23.86
N VAL A 18 -16.25 39.62 24.87
CA VAL A 18 -15.14 38.67 24.74
C VAL A 18 -15.64 37.51 23.88
N PHE A 19 -15.30 37.51 22.59
CA PHE A 19 -15.47 36.34 21.74
C PHE A 19 -14.44 35.28 22.14
N CYS A 20 -14.87 34.30 22.93
CA CYS A 20 -14.18 33.01 22.95
C CYS A 20 -14.42 32.36 21.59
N GLN A 21 -13.47 32.50 20.67
CA GLN A 21 -13.42 31.67 19.47
C GLN A 21 -13.15 30.24 19.94
N GLN A 22 -14.22 29.44 20.04
CA GLN A 22 -14.09 27.99 20.04
C GLN A 22 -13.49 27.65 18.68
N ALA A 23 -12.20 27.31 18.64
CA ALA A 23 -11.62 26.64 17.50
C ALA A 23 -12.47 25.37 17.29
N ALA A 24 -13.31 25.38 16.25
CA ALA A 24 -13.90 24.16 15.76
C ALA A 24 -12.74 23.28 15.35
N SER A 25 -12.40 22.28 16.19
CA SER A 25 -11.57 21.18 15.75
C SER A 25 -12.30 20.62 14.53
N ALA A 26 -11.71 20.80 13.35
CA ALA A 26 -12.11 20.03 12.19
C ALA A 26 -12.06 18.58 12.65
N GLN A 27 -13.25 17.98 12.83
CA GLN A 27 -13.36 16.55 13.02
C GLN A 27 -12.83 15.98 11.72
N GLN A 28 -11.57 15.55 11.75
CA GLN A 28 -10.89 14.91 10.65
C GLN A 28 -11.75 13.72 10.25
N ASP A 29 -12.41 13.84 9.10
CA ASP A 29 -13.14 12.76 8.45
C ASP A 29 -12.14 11.62 8.22
N SER A 30 -12.11 10.67 9.15
CA SER A 30 -11.18 9.55 9.13
C SER A 30 -11.74 8.42 8.27
N SER A 31 -12.08 8.72 7.01
CA SER A 31 -11.82 7.75 5.96
C SER A 31 -10.30 7.75 5.77
N THR A 32 -9.58 7.03 6.64
CA THR A 32 -8.13 6.88 6.56
C THR A 32 -7.81 6.17 5.26
N THR A 33 -7.55 6.98 4.24
CA THR A 33 -7.11 6.50 2.94
C THR A 33 -5.79 5.77 3.15
N ILE A 34 -5.72 4.51 2.73
CA ILE A 34 -4.50 3.72 2.86
C ILE A 34 -3.52 4.20 1.79
N VAL A 35 -2.31 4.56 2.25
CA VAL A 35 -1.24 5.03 1.38
C VAL A 35 0.03 4.23 1.63
N ALA A 36 0.74 3.91 0.56
CA ALA A 36 2.13 3.51 0.60
C ALA A 36 2.93 4.45 -0.29
N ASN A 37 4.14 4.80 0.14
CA ASN A 37 5.01 5.73 -0.57
C ASN A 37 6.38 5.11 -0.80
N THR A 38 7.07 5.60 -1.83
CA THR A 38 8.44 5.22 -2.15
C THR A 38 9.23 6.46 -2.47
N ASN A 39 10.39 6.61 -1.81
CA ASN A 39 11.42 7.56 -2.22
C ASN A 39 12.46 6.81 -3.05
N LEU A 40 12.63 7.23 -4.30
CA LEU A 40 13.58 6.63 -5.24
C LEU A 40 14.90 7.37 -5.18
N ASN A 41 15.98 6.61 -5.06
CA ASN A 41 17.34 7.10 -5.22
C ASN A 41 18.09 6.18 -6.19
N GLY A 42 18.97 6.74 -6.99
CA GLY A 42 19.58 6.03 -8.10
C GLY A 42 20.83 6.68 -8.65
N ALA A 43 21.44 5.96 -9.59
CA ALA A 43 22.61 6.41 -10.32
C ALA A 43 22.27 7.63 -11.21
N TYR A 44 23.31 8.40 -11.57
CA TYR A 44 23.22 9.52 -12.52
C TYR A 44 22.17 10.59 -12.15
N GLY A 45 21.86 10.73 -10.85
CA GLY A 45 20.90 11.72 -10.35
C GLY A 45 19.43 11.33 -10.51
N VAL A 46 19.13 10.09 -10.94
CA VAL A 46 17.76 9.60 -10.99
C VAL A 46 17.20 9.54 -9.56
N SER A 47 16.11 10.25 -9.34
CA SER A 47 15.45 10.32 -8.04
C SER A 47 13.99 10.72 -8.23
N GLY A 48 13.15 10.40 -7.25
CA GLY A 48 11.73 10.66 -7.38
C GLY A 48 10.90 10.10 -6.25
N GLN A 49 9.59 10.18 -6.42
CA GLN A 49 8.62 9.62 -5.50
C GLN A 49 7.54 8.85 -6.26
N ILE A 50 7.06 7.78 -5.65
CA ILE A 50 5.87 7.05 -6.08
C ILE A 50 4.93 6.95 -4.90
N SER A 51 3.65 7.22 -5.12
CA SER A 51 2.59 7.04 -4.14
C SER A 51 1.55 6.05 -4.67
N PHE A 52 1.16 5.12 -3.81
CA PHE A 52 0.09 4.15 -4.01
C PHE A 52 -1.02 4.49 -3.03
N THR A 53 -2.22 4.72 -3.54
CA THR A 53 -3.37 5.10 -2.73
C THR A 53 -4.49 4.12 -3.01
N LEU A 54 -4.92 3.36 -1.99
CA LEU A 54 -6.08 2.49 -2.13
C LEU A 54 -7.34 3.34 -2.23
N ILE A 55 -8.17 3.08 -3.23
CA ILE A 55 -9.47 3.72 -3.42
C ILE A 55 -10.53 2.87 -2.68
N PRO A 56 -11.07 3.31 -1.52
CA PRO A 56 -11.93 2.45 -0.70
C PRO A 56 -13.23 2.00 -1.38
N THR A 57 -13.68 2.71 -2.42
CA THR A 57 -14.93 2.38 -3.12
C THR A 57 -14.76 1.29 -4.19
N THR A 58 -13.56 1.15 -4.75
CA THR A 58 -13.30 0.22 -5.86
C THR A 58 -12.23 -0.82 -5.54
N GLU A 59 -11.49 -0.64 -4.44
CA GLU A 59 -10.28 -1.39 -4.08
C GLU A 59 -9.14 -1.26 -5.11
N GLU A 60 -9.32 -0.45 -6.15
CA GLU A 60 -8.28 -0.13 -7.12
C GLU A 60 -7.21 0.75 -6.47
N VAL A 61 -6.00 0.71 -7.03
CA VAL A 61 -4.87 1.49 -6.51
C VAL A 61 -4.58 2.65 -7.45
N ALA A 62 -4.81 3.88 -6.98
CA ALA A 62 -4.33 5.07 -7.66
C ALA A 62 -2.80 5.16 -7.47
N VAL A 63 -2.08 5.29 -8.57
CA VAL A 63 -0.62 5.43 -8.59
C VAL A 63 -0.24 6.79 -9.12
N LYS A 64 0.65 7.49 -8.40
CA LYS A 64 1.25 8.76 -8.83
C LYS A 64 2.76 8.65 -8.79
N ILE A 65 3.41 9.01 -9.89
CA ILE A 65 4.85 8.90 -10.07
C ILE A 65 5.40 10.28 -10.46
N SER A 66 6.48 10.71 -9.80
CA SER A 66 7.26 11.88 -10.18
C SER A 66 8.75 11.55 -10.11
N VAL A 67 9.42 11.47 -11.26
CA VAL A 67 10.83 11.04 -11.35
C VAL A 67 11.61 12.02 -12.21
N LYS A 68 12.77 12.45 -11.73
CA LYS A 68 13.72 13.29 -12.48
C LYS A 68 14.98 12.51 -12.85
N GLY A 69 15.78 13.06 -13.76
CA GLY A 69 17.10 12.52 -14.12
C GLY A 69 17.11 11.48 -15.24
N LEU A 70 15.94 10.96 -15.66
CA LEU A 70 15.85 9.98 -16.76
C LEU A 70 16.39 10.53 -18.08
N MET A 71 16.16 11.81 -18.36
CA MET A 71 16.67 12.49 -19.55
C MET A 71 18.19 12.47 -19.65
N ALA A 72 18.90 12.57 -18.51
CA ALA A 72 20.36 12.54 -18.48
C ALA A 72 20.92 11.14 -18.77
N ILE A 73 20.11 10.08 -18.54
CA ILE A 73 20.47 8.72 -18.95
C ILE A 73 20.30 8.57 -20.46
N ASN A 74 19.08 8.83 -20.95
CA ASN A 74 18.75 8.74 -22.37
C ASN A 74 17.41 9.44 -22.64
N SER A 75 17.46 10.55 -23.38
CA SER A 75 16.30 11.39 -23.67
C SER A 75 15.33 10.80 -24.71
N THR A 76 15.72 9.76 -25.45
CA THR A 76 14.85 9.09 -26.44
C THR A 76 14.34 7.74 -25.96
N ALA A 77 14.83 7.26 -24.81
CA ALA A 77 14.45 5.99 -24.23
C ALA A 77 13.15 6.04 -23.43
N GLN A 78 12.63 4.85 -23.17
CA GLN A 78 11.59 4.59 -22.20
C GLN A 78 12.13 3.67 -21.09
N PHE A 79 11.75 3.96 -19.85
CA PHE A 79 12.28 3.31 -18.66
C PHE A 79 11.22 2.41 -18.03
N GLY A 80 11.55 1.13 -17.86
CA GLY A 80 10.70 0.17 -17.16
C GLY A 80 10.70 0.44 -15.65
N TYR A 81 9.65 0.04 -14.96
CA TYR A 81 9.58 0.15 -13.51
C TYR A 81 8.65 -0.92 -12.96
N HIS A 82 9.10 -1.58 -11.89
CA HIS A 82 8.42 -2.77 -11.36
C HIS A 82 8.43 -2.76 -9.85
N ILE A 83 7.44 -3.42 -9.25
CA ILE A 83 7.51 -3.85 -7.85
C ILE A 83 8.34 -5.12 -7.80
N HIS A 84 9.33 -5.13 -6.91
CA HIS A 84 10.22 -6.25 -6.67
C HIS A 84 9.88 -6.99 -5.38
N THR A 85 10.31 -8.24 -5.29
CA THR A 85 9.98 -9.15 -4.20
C THR A 85 10.51 -8.71 -2.84
N ASN A 86 11.73 -8.14 -2.80
CA ASN A 86 12.43 -7.85 -1.56
C ASN A 86 12.59 -6.34 -1.33
N PRO A 87 12.73 -5.88 -0.07
CA PRO A 87 13.14 -4.52 0.23
C PRO A 87 14.60 -4.27 -0.22
N ILE A 88 14.91 -3.01 -0.50
CA ILE A 88 16.26 -2.50 -0.71
C ILE A 88 17.02 -2.52 0.62
N SER A 89 18.19 -3.15 0.61
CA SER A 89 19.14 -3.18 1.73
C SER A 89 19.60 -1.77 2.12
N SER A 90 20.11 -1.63 3.34
CA SER A 90 20.54 -0.34 3.91
C SER A 90 21.67 0.35 3.15
N ASP A 91 22.41 -0.38 2.31
CA ASP A 91 23.44 0.15 1.41
C ASP A 91 22.86 0.79 0.13
N GLY A 92 21.54 0.73 -0.08
CA GLY A 92 20.87 1.27 -1.26
C GLY A 92 21.09 0.45 -2.54
N ASN A 93 21.64 -0.76 -2.46
CA ASN A 93 21.92 -1.57 -3.64
C ASN A 93 20.64 -2.15 -4.23
N CYS A 94 20.23 -1.66 -5.41
CA CYS A 94 19.02 -2.11 -6.09
C CYS A 94 19.00 -3.61 -6.42
N SER A 95 20.13 -4.31 -6.39
CA SER A 95 20.19 -5.76 -6.60
C SER A 95 19.54 -6.56 -5.46
N SER A 96 19.51 -6.00 -4.24
CA SER A 96 18.85 -6.62 -3.08
C SER A 96 17.34 -6.82 -3.25
N ALA A 97 16.71 -6.08 -4.18
CA ALA A 97 15.30 -6.22 -4.52
C ALA A 97 14.93 -7.60 -5.11
N LEU A 98 15.92 -8.34 -5.63
CA LEU A 98 15.73 -9.64 -6.31
C LEU A 98 14.73 -9.57 -7.47
N GLY A 99 13.91 -10.60 -7.70
CA GLY A 99 12.99 -10.69 -8.85
C GLY A 99 11.77 -9.77 -8.73
N HIS A 100 11.01 -9.65 -9.82
CA HIS A 100 9.72 -8.95 -9.82
C HIS A 100 8.70 -9.64 -8.91
N LEU A 101 7.74 -8.89 -8.39
CA LEU A 101 6.60 -9.43 -7.66
C LEU A 101 5.70 -10.25 -8.59
N ASP A 102 5.86 -11.57 -8.53
CA ASP A 102 5.19 -12.50 -9.43
C ASP A 102 4.74 -13.79 -8.69
N PRO A 103 3.69 -13.70 -7.85
CA PRO A 103 3.19 -14.87 -7.12
C PRO A 103 2.58 -15.94 -8.05
N LEU A 104 2.14 -15.56 -9.25
CA LEU A 104 1.56 -16.49 -10.23
C LEU A 104 2.59 -17.14 -11.16
N GLN A 105 3.87 -16.77 -11.02
CA GLN A 105 4.96 -17.29 -11.85
C GLN A 105 4.69 -17.09 -13.35
N VAL A 106 4.19 -15.91 -13.71
CA VAL A 106 4.05 -15.45 -15.09
C VAL A 106 5.40 -15.45 -15.82
N THR A 107 6.47 -15.07 -15.09
CA THR A 107 7.85 -14.92 -15.57
C THR A 107 8.03 -13.81 -16.61
N ASP A 108 9.28 -13.46 -16.93
CA ASP A 108 9.59 -12.46 -17.96
C ASP A 108 9.40 -12.99 -19.40
N SER A 109 9.06 -14.28 -19.55
CA SER A 109 8.79 -14.91 -20.84
C SER A 109 7.50 -14.41 -21.49
N VAL A 110 6.55 -13.90 -20.69
CA VAL A 110 5.31 -13.29 -21.17
C VAL A 110 5.50 -11.77 -21.21
N VAL A 111 5.57 -11.22 -22.42
CA VAL A 111 5.64 -9.76 -22.60
C VAL A 111 4.29 -9.16 -22.18
N CYS A 112 4.28 -8.39 -21.11
CA CYS A 112 3.11 -7.61 -20.71
C CYS A 112 2.90 -6.46 -21.70
N ASN A 113 1.92 -6.60 -22.58
CA ASN A 113 1.52 -5.57 -23.53
C ASN A 113 -0.01 -5.53 -23.65
N GLY A 114 -0.67 -4.77 -22.77
CA GLY A 114 -2.12 -4.55 -22.81
C GLY A 114 -2.99 -5.69 -22.28
N THR A 115 -2.52 -6.94 -22.24
CA THR A 115 -3.20 -8.07 -21.57
C THR A 115 -2.94 -8.06 -20.07
N ALA A 116 -3.44 -7.04 -19.38
CA ALA A 116 -3.10 -6.71 -17.99
C ALA A 116 -3.25 -7.88 -16.99
N ARG A 117 -4.19 -8.79 -17.24
CA ARG A 117 -4.46 -9.97 -16.39
C ARG A 117 -3.37 -11.05 -16.45
N LEU A 118 -2.59 -11.09 -17.54
CA LEU A 118 -1.49 -12.05 -17.74
C LEU A 118 -0.13 -11.44 -17.42
N CYS A 119 -0.10 -10.23 -16.84
CA CYS A 119 1.14 -9.60 -16.42
C CYS A 119 1.51 -10.02 -15.01
N GLN A 120 2.80 -10.02 -14.72
CA GLN A 120 3.27 -10.08 -13.33
C GLN A 120 2.62 -8.94 -12.54
N ILE A 121 2.29 -9.18 -11.28
CA ILE A 121 1.66 -8.16 -10.43
C ILE A 121 2.56 -6.92 -10.32
N GLY A 122 3.86 -7.16 -10.22
CA GLY A 122 4.87 -6.12 -10.16
C GLY A 122 5.16 -5.44 -11.48
N ASP A 123 4.68 -5.91 -12.64
CA ASP A 123 4.96 -5.28 -13.93
C ASP A 123 4.04 -4.07 -14.19
N LEU A 124 4.35 -2.98 -13.50
CA LEU A 124 3.62 -1.71 -13.62
C LEU A 124 3.79 -1.11 -15.01
N SER A 125 5.00 -1.15 -15.56
CA SER A 125 5.34 -0.48 -16.81
C SER A 125 4.78 -1.17 -18.05
N GLY A 126 4.69 -2.50 -18.04
CA GLY A 126 4.00 -3.26 -19.09
C GLY A 126 2.49 -3.01 -19.09
N ARG A 127 1.88 -2.89 -17.90
CA ARG A 127 0.43 -2.59 -17.78
C ARG A 127 0.07 -1.15 -18.10
N ASN A 128 0.84 -0.20 -17.59
CA ASN A 128 0.45 1.21 -17.53
C ASN A 128 1.34 2.13 -18.39
N GLY A 129 2.27 1.54 -19.16
CA GLY A 129 3.25 2.28 -19.95
C GLY A 129 4.51 2.64 -19.17
N LYS A 130 5.62 2.77 -19.91
CA LYS A 130 6.96 3.09 -19.39
C LYS A 130 7.14 4.58 -19.12
N LEU A 131 8.10 4.93 -18.26
CA LEU A 131 8.43 6.33 -17.98
C LEU A 131 9.21 6.96 -19.15
N PRO A 132 8.83 8.16 -19.61
CA PRO A 132 9.49 8.81 -20.74
C PRO A 132 10.83 9.45 -20.33
N GLY A 133 11.87 9.21 -21.14
CA GLY A 133 13.17 9.88 -21.00
C GLY A 133 13.20 11.32 -21.52
N ASN A 134 12.24 11.72 -22.35
CA ASN A 134 12.24 13.04 -22.99
C ASN A 134 11.72 14.18 -22.10
N GLN A 135 11.50 13.93 -20.81
CA GLN A 135 10.99 14.91 -19.83
C GLN A 135 12.02 15.18 -18.74
N SER A 136 12.14 16.45 -18.32
CA SER A 136 13.02 16.83 -17.20
C SER A 136 12.55 16.21 -15.87
N VAL A 137 11.23 16.14 -15.70
CA VAL A 137 10.53 15.39 -14.66
C VAL A 137 9.41 14.59 -15.33
N ALA A 138 9.50 13.27 -15.28
CA ALA A 138 8.45 12.36 -15.69
C ALA A 138 7.35 12.32 -14.63
N ASN A 139 6.18 12.87 -14.95
CA ASN A 139 5.00 12.81 -14.09
C ASN A 139 3.94 11.91 -14.73
N VAL A 140 3.55 10.85 -14.03
CA VAL A 140 2.59 9.85 -14.51
C VAL A 140 1.57 9.57 -13.41
N SER A 141 0.31 9.43 -13.80
CA SER A 141 -0.76 9.01 -12.89
C SER A 141 -1.73 8.07 -13.60
N TYR A 142 -2.12 7.00 -12.93
CA TYR A 142 -3.09 6.02 -13.44
C TYR A 142 -3.73 5.29 -12.26
N THR A 143 -4.76 4.50 -12.56
CA THR A 143 -5.38 3.59 -11.60
C THR A 143 -5.10 2.16 -12.06
N ASP A 144 -4.58 1.32 -11.15
CA ASP A 144 -4.24 -0.08 -11.41
C ASP A 144 -5.20 -1.00 -10.64
N LYS A 145 -5.84 -1.92 -11.36
CA LYS A 145 -6.87 -2.84 -10.83
C LYS A 145 -6.31 -4.19 -10.36
N PHE A 146 -5.00 -4.37 -10.42
CA PHE A 146 -4.32 -5.64 -10.15
C PHE A 146 -3.32 -5.52 -9.00
N LEU A 147 -2.90 -4.30 -8.67
CA LEU A 147 -2.18 -4.02 -7.44
C LEU A 147 -3.04 -4.28 -6.21
N ARG A 148 -2.40 -4.80 -5.18
CA ARG A 148 -3.07 -5.23 -3.96
C ARG A 148 -2.27 -4.78 -2.75
N PHE A 149 -2.94 -4.32 -1.70
CA PHE A 149 -2.32 -4.10 -0.38
C PHE A 149 -2.32 -5.38 0.47
N TRP A 150 -3.09 -6.40 0.08
CA TRP A 150 -3.20 -7.71 0.74
C TRP A 150 -3.81 -8.78 -0.20
N PRO A 151 -3.71 -10.07 0.15
CA PRO A 151 -2.84 -10.64 1.18
C PRO A 151 -1.39 -10.79 0.71
N GLN A 152 -0.45 -11.15 1.60
CA GLN A 152 0.77 -11.82 1.15
C GLN A 152 0.36 -13.16 0.49
N PRO A 153 0.86 -13.52 -0.71
CA PRO A 153 2.02 -12.98 -1.41
C PRO A 153 1.74 -11.88 -2.45
N PHE A 154 0.50 -11.46 -2.65
CA PHE A 154 0.10 -10.50 -3.69
C PHE A 154 0.37 -9.04 -3.33
N THR A 155 0.50 -8.74 -2.04
CA THR A 155 0.65 -7.38 -1.51
C THR A 155 1.87 -6.65 -2.08
N LEU A 156 1.75 -5.34 -2.30
CA LEU A 156 2.86 -4.41 -2.58
C LEU A 156 3.60 -3.95 -1.31
N LEU A 157 3.05 -4.18 -0.12
CA LEU A 157 3.64 -3.76 1.16
C LEU A 157 4.93 -4.53 1.45
N GLY A 158 5.83 -3.93 2.22
CA GLY A 158 7.11 -4.54 2.60
C GLY A 158 8.07 -4.83 1.45
N ARG A 159 7.82 -4.27 0.25
CA ARG A 159 8.57 -4.52 -0.99
C ARG A 159 9.29 -3.27 -1.47
N SER A 160 9.82 -3.29 -2.68
CA SER A 160 10.52 -2.15 -3.29
C SER A 160 10.08 -1.90 -4.73
N ILE A 161 10.34 -0.69 -5.21
CA ILE A 161 10.30 -0.35 -6.64
C ILE A 161 11.72 -0.29 -7.18
N VAL A 162 11.90 -0.75 -8.42
CA VAL A 162 13.11 -0.53 -9.21
C VAL A 162 12.72 0.09 -10.55
N ILE A 163 13.47 1.10 -10.98
CA ILE A 163 13.44 1.64 -12.34
C ILE A 163 14.58 1.03 -13.13
N HIS A 164 14.27 0.59 -14.35
CA HIS A 164 15.20 -0.04 -15.29
C HIS A 164 15.44 0.83 -16.52
N ALA A 165 16.69 0.92 -16.96
CA ALA A 165 17.05 1.36 -18.30
C ALA A 165 16.58 0.33 -19.36
N PRO A 166 16.53 0.70 -20.66
CA PRO A 166 16.10 -0.21 -21.73
C PRO A 166 16.87 -1.54 -21.80
N ASN A 167 18.13 -1.54 -21.38
CA ASN A 167 18.98 -2.73 -21.29
C ASN A 167 18.80 -3.50 -19.97
N THR A 168 17.68 -3.32 -19.27
CA THR A 168 17.32 -3.92 -17.97
C THR A 168 18.18 -3.51 -16.76
N THR A 169 19.17 -2.63 -16.94
CA THR A 169 20.00 -2.13 -15.83
C THR A 169 19.14 -1.42 -14.80
N ARG A 170 19.28 -1.79 -13.52
CA ARG A 170 18.62 -1.11 -12.39
C ARG A 170 19.27 0.26 -12.18
N ILE A 171 18.55 1.34 -12.40
CA ILE A 171 19.09 2.71 -12.34
C ILE A 171 18.64 3.50 -11.12
N ALA A 172 17.50 3.15 -10.52
CA ALA A 172 17.03 3.73 -9.27
C ALA A 172 16.11 2.74 -8.55
N CYS A 173 16.05 2.84 -7.23
CA CYS A 173 15.17 2.00 -6.44
C CYS A 173 14.79 2.66 -5.11
N GLY A 174 13.79 2.09 -4.44
CA GLY A 174 13.34 2.55 -3.14
C GLY A 174 12.36 1.59 -2.49
N ASN A 175 12.33 1.59 -1.16
CA ASN A 175 11.36 0.79 -0.39
C ASN A 175 9.96 1.37 -0.49
N ILE A 176 8.97 0.50 -0.59
CA ILE A 176 7.55 0.82 -0.44
C ILE A 176 7.26 0.81 1.06
N THR A 177 6.92 1.97 1.60
CA THR A 177 6.69 2.16 3.03
C THR A 177 5.27 2.60 3.33
N SER A 178 4.64 2.02 4.34
CA SER A 178 3.29 2.33 4.79
C SER A 178 3.18 2.24 6.31
N VAL A 179 2.24 3.00 6.87
CA VAL A 179 1.86 2.88 8.28
C VAL A 179 1.22 1.53 8.58
N VAL A 180 0.59 0.93 7.56
CA VAL A 180 -0.20 -0.29 7.69
C VAL A 180 0.68 -1.50 8.04
N ASP A 181 1.93 -1.53 7.56
CA ASP A 181 2.86 -2.62 7.82
C ASP A 181 4.08 -2.22 8.68
N GLY A 182 3.99 -1.07 9.36
CA GLY A 182 5.02 -0.57 10.29
C GLY A 182 6.30 -0.08 9.62
N THR A 183 6.37 -0.06 8.28
CA THR A 183 7.55 0.44 7.54
C THR A 183 7.57 1.97 7.43
N ALA A 184 6.47 2.64 7.78
CA ALA A 184 6.39 4.08 8.01
C ALA A 184 5.74 4.43 9.36
N ASP A 185 6.12 5.57 9.94
CA ASP A 185 5.48 6.14 11.13
C ASP A 185 4.17 6.87 10.79
N ASN A 186 3.44 7.34 11.80
CA ASN A 186 2.15 8.04 11.62
C ASN A 186 2.25 9.34 10.79
N GLN A 187 3.46 9.85 10.56
CA GLN A 187 3.73 11.01 9.70
C GLN A 187 4.09 10.58 8.26
N GLY A 188 4.08 9.29 7.95
CA GLY A 188 4.41 8.72 6.65
C GLY A 188 5.92 8.64 6.38
N LYS A 189 6.76 8.83 7.39
CA LYS A 189 8.23 8.76 7.24
C LYS A 189 8.71 7.32 7.41
N PRO A 190 9.66 6.84 6.58
CA PRO A 190 10.24 5.51 6.73
C PRO A 190 10.83 5.25 8.12
N THR A 191 10.49 4.10 8.71
CA THR A 191 11.03 3.64 10.00
C THR A 191 12.37 2.91 9.86
N ASN A 192 12.72 2.50 8.64
CA ASN A 192 13.83 1.60 8.32
C ASN A 192 13.74 0.23 9.03
N GLN A 193 12.55 -0.14 9.50
CA GLN A 193 12.26 -1.47 10.01
C GLN A 193 11.73 -2.36 8.89
N SER A 194 11.88 -3.67 9.04
CA SER A 194 11.21 -4.64 8.17
C SER A 194 9.69 -4.57 8.35
N SER A 195 8.97 -4.95 7.29
CA SER A 195 7.52 -5.08 7.35
C SER A 195 7.12 -6.04 8.48
N ASN A 196 6.18 -5.63 9.31
CA ASN A 196 5.59 -6.52 10.32
C ASN A 196 4.55 -7.49 9.71
N TYR A 197 4.28 -7.34 8.42
CA TYR A 197 3.29 -8.11 7.69
C TYR A 197 3.91 -9.08 6.69
N VAL A 198 4.79 -8.59 5.81
CA VAL A 198 5.50 -9.46 4.86
C VAL A 198 6.74 -10.04 5.53
N THR A 199 6.66 -11.33 5.85
CA THR A 199 7.72 -12.05 6.58
C THR A 199 8.48 -13.06 5.72
N VAL A 200 7.95 -13.38 4.53
CA VAL A 200 8.58 -14.33 3.60
C VAL A 200 9.03 -13.59 2.35
N TYR A 201 10.35 -13.52 2.20
CA TYR A 201 11.03 -12.91 1.07
C TYR A 201 11.76 -13.95 0.23
N SER A 202 12.02 -13.63 -1.04
CA SER A 202 12.85 -14.52 -1.86
C SER A 202 14.29 -14.52 -1.33
N THR A 203 14.95 -15.66 -1.39
CA THR A 203 16.37 -15.80 -1.00
C THR A 203 17.31 -15.72 -2.20
N ARG A 204 16.78 -15.82 -3.43
CA ARG A 204 17.57 -15.77 -4.66
C ARG A 204 16.78 -15.13 -5.80
N ALA A 205 17.50 -14.58 -6.77
CA ALA A 205 16.89 -14.21 -8.05
C ALA A 205 16.25 -15.43 -8.73
N PRO A 206 15.10 -15.25 -9.42
CA PRO A 206 14.51 -16.33 -10.20
C PRO A 206 15.52 -16.91 -11.20
N PRO A 207 15.55 -18.24 -11.41
CA PRO A 207 16.31 -18.80 -12.52
C PRO A 207 15.75 -18.27 -13.86
N PRO A 208 16.57 -18.22 -14.93
CA PRO A 208 16.07 -17.93 -16.28
C PRO A 208 14.93 -18.90 -16.62
N SER A 209 13.78 -18.37 -17.01
CA SER A 209 12.64 -19.19 -17.43
C SER A 209 12.93 -19.81 -18.81
N ASN A 210 13.08 -21.12 -18.85
CA ASN A 210 13.26 -21.89 -20.08
C ASN A 210 11.94 -22.39 -20.69
N ASN A 211 10.79 -22.11 -20.06
CA ASN A 211 9.50 -22.62 -20.51
C ASN A 211 8.71 -21.54 -21.28
N THR A 212 8.57 -21.76 -22.58
CA THR A 212 7.76 -20.99 -23.53
C THR A 212 6.26 -21.33 -23.51
N ALA A 213 5.80 -22.18 -22.59
CA ALA A 213 4.38 -22.47 -22.47
C ALA A 213 3.68 -21.37 -21.66
N ASN A 214 2.62 -20.79 -22.22
CA ASN A 214 1.73 -19.86 -21.53
C ASN A 214 0.97 -20.61 -20.43
N VAL A 215 1.58 -20.76 -19.25
CA VAL A 215 1.03 -21.53 -18.12
C VAL A 215 0.36 -20.63 -17.07
N ALA A 216 0.48 -19.31 -17.20
CA ALA A 216 -0.06 -18.38 -16.23
C ALA A 216 -1.59 -18.27 -16.32
N GLU A 217 -2.26 -18.55 -15.21
CA GLU A 217 -3.69 -18.24 -15.06
C GLU A 217 -3.87 -16.71 -14.96
N PRO A 218 -4.94 -16.15 -15.54
CA PRO A 218 -5.19 -14.71 -15.48
C PRO A 218 -5.47 -14.29 -14.04
N LEU A 219 -4.74 -13.29 -13.57
CA LEU A 219 -5.02 -12.63 -12.31
C LEU A 219 -6.37 -11.91 -12.42
N PRO A 220 -7.35 -12.20 -11.56
CA PRO A 220 -8.59 -11.44 -11.53
C PRO A 220 -8.33 -10.04 -10.98
N ASP A 221 -9.08 -9.07 -11.51
CA ASP A 221 -9.00 -7.71 -11.00
C ASP A 221 -9.66 -7.58 -9.62
N VAL A 222 -9.35 -6.50 -8.93
CA VAL A 222 -9.87 -6.20 -7.58
C VAL A 222 -11.36 -5.89 -7.57
N THR A 223 -11.96 -5.52 -8.70
CA THR A 223 -13.41 -5.26 -8.79
C THR A 223 -14.22 -6.54 -8.89
N GLU A 224 -13.65 -7.57 -9.52
CA GLU A 224 -14.20 -8.93 -9.54
C GLU A 224 -13.92 -9.66 -8.22
N THR A 225 -12.68 -9.59 -7.73
CA THR A 225 -12.22 -10.34 -6.55
C THR A 225 -11.23 -9.50 -5.73
N PRO A 226 -11.72 -8.69 -4.78
CA PRO A 226 -10.87 -7.78 -4.00
C PRO A 226 -9.90 -8.55 -3.10
N ASN A 227 -10.33 -9.72 -2.62
CA ASN A 227 -9.55 -10.60 -1.75
C ASN A 227 -9.27 -11.92 -2.47
N VAL A 228 -7.99 -12.25 -2.66
CA VAL A 228 -7.54 -13.47 -3.34
C VAL A 228 -6.52 -14.23 -2.50
N ILE A 229 -6.41 -15.53 -2.73
CA ILE A 229 -5.44 -16.41 -2.09
C ILE A 229 -4.63 -17.14 -3.15
N LEU A 230 -3.36 -17.44 -2.85
CA LEU A 230 -2.54 -18.24 -3.74
C LEU A 230 -2.94 -19.71 -3.60
N VAL A 231 -3.32 -20.34 -4.72
CA VAL A 231 -3.65 -21.77 -4.77
C VAL A 231 -2.85 -22.45 -5.89
N LYS A 232 -2.88 -23.78 -5.87
CA LYS A 232 -2.40 -24.62 -6.96
C LYS A 232 -3.59 -25.12 -7.78
N LYS A 233 -3.50 -25.05 -9.10
CA LYS A 233 -4.53 -25.53 -10.04
C LYS A 233 -3.89 -26.45 -11.07
N GLN A 234 -4.57 -27.54 -11.41
CA GLN A 234 -4.16 -28.41 -12.51
C GLN A 234 -4.68 -27.86 -13.84
N VAL A 235 -3.79 -27.67 -14.80
CA VAL A 235 -4.09 -27.17 -16.15
C VAL A 235 -3.60 -28.19 -17.16
N THR A 236 -4.48 -28.62 -18.06
CA THR A 236 -4.12 -29.48 -19.19
C THR A 236 -3.56 -28.62 -20.32
N GLN A 237 -2.30 -28.86 -20.66
CA GLN A 237 -1.60 -28.16 -21.73
C GLN A 237 -1.41 -29.09 -22.91
N MET A 238 -1.52 -28.54 -24.13
CA MET A 238 -1.13 -29.26 -25.33
C MET A 238 0.33 -28.98 -25.64
N MET A 239 1.17 -30.01 -25.56
CA MET A 239 2.57 -29.96 -25.97
C MET A 239 2.82 -31.05 -27.02
N ASN A 240 3.31 -30.67 -28.20
CA ASN A 240 3.73 -31.60 -29.27
C ASN A 240 2.68 -32.69 -29.61
N ASN A 241 1.43 -32.30 -29.86
CA ASN A 241 0.29 -33.21 -30.12
C ASN A 241 -0.05 -34.19 -28.98
N SER A 242 0.46 -33.95 -27.77
CA SER A 242 0.10 -34.68 -26.55
C SER A 242 -0.45 -33.71 -25.49
N SER A 243 -1.35 -34.19 -24.63
CA SER A 243 -1.87 -33.41 -23.51
C SER A 243 -1.15 -33.79 -22.23
N GLU A 244 -0.56 -32.82 -21.53
CA GLU A 244 0.06 -33.00 -20.23
C GLU A 244 -0.69 -32.16 -19.18
N THR A 245 -0.99 -32.74 -18.03
CA THR A 245 -1.56 -32.02 -16.89
C THR A 245 -0.44 -31.50 -16.01
N VAL A 246 -0.36 -30.17 -15.87
CA VAL A 246 0.67 -29.48 -15.08
C VAL A 246 0.00 -28.72 -13.94
N GLU A 247 0.65 -28.68 -12.78
CA GLU A 247 0.20 -27.88 -11.64
C GLU A 247 0.80 -26.47 -11.68
N VAL A 248 -0.06 -25.46 -11.57
CA VAL A 248 0.27 -24.04 -11.78
C VAL A 248 -0.17 -23.20 -10.59
N ASN A 249 0.47 -22.05 -10.38
CA ASN A 249 0.01 -21.07 -9.41
C ASN A 249 -1.21 -20.31 -9.96
N ALA A 250 -2.23 -20.14 -9.13
CA ALA A 250 -3.44 -19.38 -9.49
C ALA A 250 -3.90 -18.52 -8.31
N ALA A 251 -4.63 -17.45 -8.62
CA ALA A 251 -5.35 -16.65 -7.64
C ALA A 251 -6.80 -17.13 -7.56
N ALA A 252 -7.25 -17.53 -6.38
CA ALA A 252 -8.65 -17.87 -6.11
C ALA A 252 -9.28 -16.86 -5.15
N PRO A 253 -10.60 -16.60 -5.23
CA PRO A 253 -11.28 -15.75 -4.25
C PRO A 253 -11.06 -16.27 -2.82
N ALA A 254 -10.81 -15.36 -1.88
CA ALA A 254 -10.80 -15.70 -0.46
C ALA A 254 -12.21 -16.11 0.00
N ALA A 255 -12.31 -17.12 0.87
CA ALA A 255 -13.60 -17.57 1.41
C ALA A 255 -14.28 -16.52 2.29
N THR A 256 -13.49 -15.71 2.99
CA THR A 256 -13.95 -14.59 3.82
C THR A 256 -13.44 -13.28 3.23
N ASN A 257 -14.35 -12.34 2.99
CA ASN A 257 -13.97 -11.00 2.57
C ASN A 257 -13.23 -10.28 3.70
N PHE A 258 -12.14 -9.60 3.36
CA PHE A 258 -11.45 -8.67 4.23
C PHE A 258 -11.72 -7.24 3.74
N THR A 259 -12.04 -6.37 4.69
CA THR A 259 -12.11 -4.92 4.49
C THR A 259 -11.25 -4.29 5.56
N TYR A 260 -10.30 -3.46 5.15
CA TYR A 260 -9.37 -2.88 6.10
C TYR A 260 -10.08 -1.90 7.04
N THR A 261 -9.84 -2.07 8.34
CA THR A 261 -10.15 -1.09 9.38
C THR A 261 -8.83 -0.61 9.98
N PRO A 262 -8.64 0.69 10.30
CA PRO A 262 -7.40 1.19 10.90
C PRO A 262 -6.98 0.37 12.13
N GLY A 263 -5.75 -0.12 12.12
CA GLY A 263 -5.21 -0.96 13.19
C GLY A 263 -5.60 -2.44 13.12
N ALA A 264 -6.40 -2.85 12.12
CA ALA A 264 -6.66 -4.26 11.87
C ALA A 264 -5.37 -4.97 11.45
N GLN A 265 -5.21 -6.20 11.93
CA GLN A 265 -4.18 -7.10 11.43
C GLN A 265 -4.49 -7.46 9.97
N LEU A 266 -3.50 -7.33 9.10
CA LEU A 266 -3.63 -7.69 7.69
C LEU A 266 -3.71 -9.22 7.50
N PRO A 267 -4.50 -9.72 6.54
CA PRO A 267 -4.70 -11.15 6.37
C PRO A 267 -3.47 -11.79 5.71
N SER A 268 -2.93 -12.83 6.33
CA SER A 268 -1.87 -13.67 5.75
C SER A 268 -2.44 -14.75 4.83
N GLN A 269 -1.59 -15.38 4.02
CA GLN A 269 -1.95 -16.59 3.25
C GLN A 269 -2.43 -17.73 4.17
N GLU A 270 -1.88 -17.85 5.38
CA GLU A 270 -2.22 -18.91 6.34
C GLU A 270 -3.60 -18.71 6.96
N ASP A 271 -4.03 -17.46 7.16
CA ASP A 271 -5.37 -17.12 7.66
C ASP A 271 -6.48 -17.64 6.72
N PHE A 272 -6.16 -17.88 5.44
CA PHE A 272 -7.09 -18.47 4.48
C PHE A 272 -6.93 -19.97 4.26
N ASN A 273 -5.80 -20.57 4.65
CA ASN A 273 -5.59 -22.02 4.54
C ASN A 273 -6.38 -22.81 5.61
N ILE A 274 -6.70 -22.17 6.74
CA ILE A 274 -7.56 -22.77 7.80
C ILE A 274 -9.03 -22.92 7.34
N LEU A 275 -9.44 -22.25 6.26
CA LEU A 275 -10.82 -22.26 5.77
C LEU A 275 -11.09 -23.15 4.55
N ASN A 276 -10.11 -23.93 4.08
CA ASN A 276 -10.30 -24.78 2.89
C ASN A 276 -9.93 -26.26 3.04
N GLY A 277 -9.77 -26.76 4.27
CA GLY A 277 -9.72 -28.21 4.53
C GLY A 277 -8.57 -28.99 3.89
N THR A 278 -7.53 -28.34 3.38
CA THR A 278 -6.33 -29.00 2.85
C THR A 278 -5.23 -29.01 3.90
N ASN A 279 -5.22 -30.08 4.71
CA ASN A 279 -4.07 -30.48 5.50
C ASN A 279 -2.92 -30.85 4.54
N LEU A 280 -2.02 -29.92 4.25
CA LEU A 280 -0.68 -30.25 3.76
C LEU A 280 0.27 -30.21 4.95
N ASN A 281 0.58 -31.41 5.45
CA ASN A 281 1.59 -31.66 6.47
C ASN A 281 2.90 -30.90 6.18
N SER A 282 3.34 -30.04 7.12
CA SER A 282 4.65 -30.22 7.77
C SER A 282 4.81 -29.36 9.03
N THR A 283 4.89 -30.06 10.17
CA THR A 283 5.72 -29.78 11.35
C THR A 283 5.59 -28.42 12.07
N THR A 284 4.70 -28.44 13.07
CA THR A 284 4.84 -27.91 14.44
C THR A 284 6.07 -27.06 14.77
N SER A 285 5.81 -25.80 15.13
CA SER A 285 6.24 -25.25 16.42
C SER A 285 5.15 -24.33 16.94
N ALA A 286 4.49 -24.80 18.01
CA ALA A 286 3.39 -24.12 18.66
C ALA A 286 3.87 -23.00 19.59
N LYS A 287 3.03 -21.95 19.74
CA LYS A 287 2.47 -21.42 21.02
C LYS A 287 2.35 -19.87 20.99
N PRO A 288 1.40 -19.23 21.71
CA PRO A 288 0.04 -19.61 22.12
C PRO A 288 -1.05 -18.65 21.58
N GLN A 289 -2.29 -19.16 21.53
CA GLN A 289 -3.51 -18.39 21.30
C GLN A 289 -3.93 -17.53 22.50
N THR A 290 -4.44 -16.34 22.18
CA THR A 290 -5.54 -15.61 22.85
C THR A 290 -6.19 -14.81 21.71
N GLY A 291 -7.44 -14.92 21.29
CA GLY A 291 -8.69 -15.24 21.95
C GLY A 291 -9.75 -14.43 21.17
N SER A 292 -10.71 -15.12 20.56
CA SER A 292 -11.80 -14.56 19.76
C SER A 292 -12.65 -13.55 20.54
N SER A 293 -13.17 -12.52 19.87
CA SER A 293 -14.40 -11.85 20.29
C SER A 293 -15.10 -11.16 19.12
N SER A 294 -16.14 -11.83 18.65
CA SER A 294 -17.39 -11.22 18.21
C SER A 294 -18.03 -10.47 19.38
N GLY A 295 -18.68 -9.33 19.11
CA GLY A 295 -19.26 -8.44 20.11
C GLY A 295 -20.57 -8.95 20.72
N ILE A 296 -20.81 -8.60 21.97
CA ILE A 296 -22.12 -8.26 22.56
C ILE A 296 -21.89 -7.24 23.69
N GLU A 297 -22.75 -6.22 23.72
CA GLU A 297 -22.92 -5.19 24.75
C GLU A 297 -22.77 -5.69 26.19
N LYS A 298 -22.00 -4.95 27.00
CA LYS A 298 -22.35 -4.70 28.40
C LYS A 298 -22.06 -3.24 28.77
N ILE A 299 -23.13 -2.54 29.10
CA ILE A 299 -23.14 -1.23 29.75
C ILE A 299 -22.75 -1.46 31.21
N GLU A 300 -21.62 -0.89 31.64
CA GLU A 300 -21.34 -0.64 33.06
C GLU A 300 -20.79 0.79 33.22
N TYR A 301 -21.50 1.60 33.99
CA TYR A 301 -21.13 2.96 34.37
C TYR A 301 -20.18 2.93 35.58
N PRO A 302 -19.06 3.68 35.60
CA PRO A 302 -18.41 4.04 36.84
C PRO A 302 -18.88 5.42 37.31
N LEU A 303 -19.53 5.42 38.48
CA LEU A 303 -19.71 6.58 39.36
C LEU A 303 -18.33 7.14 39.75
N PHE A 304 -18.00 8.34 39.28
CA PHE A 304 -16.89 9.14 39.84
C PHE A 304 -17.46 10.38 40.54
N PHE A 305 -17.39 10.36 41.87
CA PHE A 305 -17.64 11.50 42.73
C PHE A 305 -16.56 12.56 42.52
N GLY A 306 -16.98 13.76 42.16
CA GLY A 306 -16.13 14.94 42.10
C GLY A 306 -15.78 15.47 43.50
N PHE A 307 -14.50 15.73 43.72
CA PHE A 307 -14.06 16.69 44.73
C PHE A 307 -13.27 17.79 44.02
N CYS A 308 -13.92 18.96 43.91
CA CYS A 308 -13.32 20.19 43.44
C CYS A 308 -12.62 20.85 44.65
N ALA A 309 -11.28 20.86 44.66
CA ALA A 309 -10.49 21.57 45.66
C ALA A 309 -10.35 23.04 45.25
N ILE A 310 -10.95 23.92 46.05
CA ILE A 310 -10.83 25.37 45.95
C ILE A 310 -9.48 25.78 46.56
N MET A 311 -8.55 26.28 45.72
CA MET A 311 -7.30 26.85 46.18
C MET A 311 -7.46 28.38 46.25
N MET A 312 -7.55 28.92 47.48
CA MET A 312 -7.49 30.35 47.74
C MET A 312 -6.04 30.81 47.67
N ILE A 313 -5.75 31.79 46.81
CA ILE A 313 -4.51 32.56 46.81
C ILE A 313 -4.77 33.84 47.61
N SER A 314 -4.15 33.93 48.78
CA SER A 314 -4.02 35.18 49.53
C SER A 314 -2.77 35.92 49.04
N VAL A 315 -2.97 37.12 48.51
CA VAL A 315 -1.91 38.09 48.23
C VAL A 315 -1.55 38.78 49.54
N VAL A 316 -0.27 38.72 49.93
CA VAL A 316 0.33 39.58 50.96
C VAL A 316 1.71 40.01 50.45
N ILE A 317 1.73 41.22 49.87
CA ILE A 317 2.62 42.41 50.02
C ILE A 317 2.56 43.16 48.68
#